data_AF-A0A2G9I2T6-F1
#
_entry.id   AF-A0A2G9I2T6-F1
#
_cell.length_a   1.000
_cell.length_b   1.000
_cell.length_c   1.000
_cell.angle_alpha   90.00
_cell.angle_beta   90.00
_cell.angle_gamma   90.00
#
_symmetry.space_group_name_H-M   'P 1'
#
loop_
_entity.id
_entity.type
_entity.pdbx_description
1 polymer ?
#
loop_
_entity_poly.entity_id
_entity_poly.type
_entity_poly.pdbx_seq_one_letter_code
_entity_poly.pdbx_strand_id
1 'polypeptide(L)'
;MGLELSAIGRILDMYPELLTADPYDDVYPIFDFLLHAVQLPFREIRKSIIRCPRILVSDLGTQLKPTFEFLTELGFVGPNKLTSQTTLLLVSSVESTLKPKIDYLVGLGIEYDDVRNMVLRSPGLLTFSVENNYRPKLEYFLKEMNGNLDEIKRFPQYFSFNLEKRIKRRHRLLMEHGILMPLPDMLKVSDGEFNVQLLEKRLQMVEKRLL
;
A
#
# COMPACT_ATOMS: atom_id res chain seq x y z
N MET A 1 10.51 24.10 -9.61
CA MET A 1 9.82 22.86 -9.18
C MET A 1 9.55 21.84 -10.30
N GLY A 2 9.66 22.20 -11.59
CA GLY A 2 9.46 21.23 -12.69
C GLY A 2 8.03 20.69 -12.81
N LEU A 3 7.06 21.32 -12.15
CA LEU A 3 5.64 21.01 -12.22
C LEU A 3 5.02 21.69 -13.45
N GLU A 4 4.12 21.00 -14.14
CA GLU A 4 3.32 21.58 -15.20
C GLU A 4 2.30 22.57 -14.62
N LEU A 5 1.96 23.63 -15.36
CA LEU A 5 1.01 24.67 -14.92
C LEU A 5 -0.36 24.09 -14.55
N SER A 6 -0.82 23.06 -15.27
CA SER A 6 -2.07 22.35 -14.98
C SER A 6 -2.04 21.59 -13.65
N ALA A 7 -0.87 21.11 -13.22
CA ALA A 7 -0.70 20.48 -11.91
C ALA A 7 -0.67 21.55 -10.81
N ILE A 8 0.02 22.67 -11.05
CA ILE A 8 0.08 23.79 -10.10
C ILE A 8 -1.32 24.34 -9.83
N GLY A 9 -2.10 24.62 -10.87
CA GLY A 9 -3.48 25.12 -10.72
C GLY A 9 -4.33 24.20 -9.84
N ARG A 10 -4.34 22.90 -10.12
CA ARG A 10 -5.06 21.92 -9.27
C ARG A 10 -4.58 21.89 -7.83
N ILE A 11 -3.28 22.05 -7.58
CA ILE A 11 -2.73 22.06 -6.22
C ILE A 11 -3.21 23.30 -5.46
N LEU A 12 -3.19 24.48 -6.12
CA LEU A 12 -3.67 25.72 -5.52
C LEU A 12 -5.20 25.70 -5.29
N ASP A 13 -5.96 25.05 -6.18
CA ASP A 13 -7.40 24.83 -5.97
C ASP A 13 -7.67 23.93 -4.75
N MET A 14 -6.82 22.92 -4.53
CA MET A 14 -6.93 22.01 -3.38
C MET A 14 -6.44 22.64 -2.07
N TYR A 15 -5.43 23.51 -2.14
CA TYR A 15 -4.78 24.15 -1.00
C TYR A 15 -4.58 25.66 -1.26
N PRO A 16 -5.65 26.46 -1.21
CA PRO A 16 -5.58 27.89 -1.47
C PRO A 16 -4.65 28.66 -0.53
N GLU A 17 -4.37 28.13 0.67
CA GLU A 17 -3.42 28.72 1.62
C GLU A 17 -2.00 28.88 1.04
N LEU A 18 -1.64 28.07 0.03
CA LEU A 18 -0.37 28.18 -0.68
C LEU A 18 -0.23 29.49 -1.48
N LEU A 19 -1.33 30.20 -1.76
CA LEU A 19 -1.29 31.52 -2.41
C LEU A 19 -0.74 32.61 -1.48
N THR A 20 -0.84 32.39 -0.17
CA THR A 20 -0.39 33.33 0.87
C THR A 20 0.84 32.84 1.63
N ALA A 21 1.30 31.62 1.35
CA ALA A 21 2.48 31.03 1.97
C ALA A 21 3.75 31.77 1.57
N ASP A 22 4.67 31.95 2.52
CA ASP A 22 6.00 32.43 2.23
C ASP A 22 6.85 31.29 1.65
N PRO A 23 7.39 31.40 0.43
CA PRO A 23 8.16 30.31 -0.17
C PRO A 23 9.41 29.91 0.64
N TYR A 24 10.05 30.85 1.34
CA TYR A 24 11.27 30.60 2.11
C TYR A 24 10.98 29.93 3.45
N ASP A 25 9.89 30.30 4.11
CA ASP A 25 9.57 29.79 5.44
C ASP A 25 8.65 28.56 5.38
N ASP A 26 7.73 28.48 4.41
CA ASP A 26 6.71 27.42 4.37
C ASP A 26 7.04 26.32 3.35
N VAL A 27 7.55 26.69 2.17
CA VAL A 27 7.67 25.76 1.04
C VAL A 27 9.08 25.16 0.93
N TYR A 28 10.12 25.98 0.85
CA TYR A 28 11.50 25.53 0.67
C TYR A 28 12.00 24.57 1.76
N PRO A 29 11.65 24.72 3.04
CA PRO A 29 12.04 23.77 4.07
C PRO A 29 11.49 22.36 3.83
N ILE A 30 10.31 22.24 3.22
CA ILE A 30 9.75 20.94 2.82
C ILE A 30 10.58 20.31 1.69
N PHE A 31 11.00 21.10 0.70
CA PHE A 31 11.86 20.62 -0.37
C PHE A 31 13.24 20.21 0.14
N ASP A 32 13.84 21.01 1.02
CA ASP A 32 15.12 20.72 1.67
C ASP A 32 15.04 19.39 2.43
N PHE A 33 14.00 19.23 3.25
CA PHE A 33 13.73 17.98 3.97
C PHE A 33 13.62 16.77 3.04
N LEU A 34 12.85 16.88 1.95
CA LEU A 34 12.71 15.77 0.98
C LEU A 34 14.01 15.46 0.22
N LEU A 35 14.81 16.48 -0.10
CA LEU A 35 16.08 16.33 -0.81
C LEU A 35 17.17 15.74 0.06
N HIS A 36 17.31 16.24 1.28
CA HIS A 36 18.49 16.02 2.11
C HIS A 36 18.24 15.01 3.24
N ALA A 37 17.11 15.10 3.94
CA ALA A 37 16.79 14.14 5.00
C ALA A 37 16.21 12.84 4.43
N VAL A 38 15.17 12.94 3.59
CA VAL A 38 14.53 11.76 2.94
C VAL A 38 15.39 11.22 1.78
N GLN A 39 16.29 12.04 1.24
CA GLN A 39 17.21 11.67 0.15
C GLN A 39 16.49 11.22 -1.13
N LEU A 40 15.41 11.92 -1.47
CA LEU A 40 14.72 11.74 -2.74
C LEU A 40 15.49 12.46 -3.86
N PRO A 41 15.74 11.79 -5.00
CA PRO A 41 16.25 12.48 -6.18
C PRO A 41 15.32 13.61 -6.59
N PHE A 42 15.86 14.75 -7.01
CA PHE A 42 15.06 15.93 -7.39
C PHE A 42 13.90 15.61 -8.36
N ARG A 43 14.13 14.72 -9.35
CA ARG A 43 13.09 14.25 -10.30
C ARG A 43 11.91 13.53 -9.65
N GLU A 44 12.10 12.93 -8.49
CA GLU A 44 11.08 12.19 -7.73
C GLU A 44 10.25 13.09 -6.81
N ILE A 45 10.74 14.29 -6.49
CA ILE A 45 10.00 15.26 -5.66
C ILE A 45 8.74 15.72 -6.37
N ARG A 46 8.85 16.06 -7.65
CA ARG A 46 7.69 16.41 -8.49
C ARG A 46 6.60 15.34 -8.41
N LYS A 47 6.97 14.06 -8.53
CA LYS A 47 6.04 12.92 -8.45
C LYS A 47 5.39 12.81 -7.07
N SER A 48 6.18 13.03 -6.01
CA SER A 48 5.70 13.02 -4.62
C SER A 48 4.63 14.09 -4.39
N ILE A 49 4.91 15.33 -4.83
CA ILE A 49 3.98 16.46 -4.69
C ILE A 49 2.71 16.24 -5.49
N ILE A 50 2.80 15.79 -6.75
CA ILE A 50 1.61 15.50 -7.57
C ILE A 50 0.76 14.42 -6.93
N ARG A 51 1.39 13.38 -6.35
CA ARG A 51 0.69 12.26 -5.73
C ARG A 51 0.06 12.63 -4.39
N CYS A 52 0.70 13.50 -3.62
CA CYS A 52 0.23 13.93 -2.31
C CYS A 52 0.55 15.42 -2.10
N PRO A 53 -0.25 16.35 -2.66
CA PRO A 53 0.07 17.77 -2.54
C PRO A 53 -0.04 18.30 -1.11
N ARG A 54 -0.78 17.57 -0.24
CA ARG A 54 -0.85 17.82 1.20
C ARG A 54 0.52 17.97 1.87
N ILE A 55 1.56 17.36 1.32
CA ILE A 55 2.92 17.47 1.87
C ILE A 55 3.42 18.92 1.93
N LEU A 56 2.95 19.79 1.03
CA LEU A 56 3.35 21.20 0.97
C LEU A 56 2.70 22.06 2.07
N VAL A 57 1.60 21.59 2.66
CA VAL A 57 0.87 22.28 3.73
C VAL A 57 0.94 21.51 5.06
N SER A 58 1.79 20.49 5.13
CA SER A 58 1.98 19.70 6.35
C SER A 58 3.11 20.30 7.16
N ASP A 59 2.89 20.45 8.46
CA ASP A 59 3.88 21.03 9.35
C ASP A 59 5.16 20.16 9.41
N LEU A 60 6.30 20.80 9.19
CA LEU A 60 7.58 20.09 9.10
C LEU A 60 8.00 19.50 10.46
N GLY A 61 7.77 20.22 11.56
CA GLY A 61 8.28 19.87 12.89
C GLY A 61 7.40 18.88 13.65
N THR A 62 6.09 18.96 13.48
CA THR A 62 5.09 18.21 14.24
C THR A 62 4.46 17.08 13.44
N GLN A 63 4.54 17.11 12.11
CA GLN A 63 4.00 16.06 11.25
C GLN A 63 5.09 15.34 10.43
N LEU A 64 5.84 16.04 9.58
CA LEU A 64 6.71 15.36 8.61
C LEU A 64 7.95 14.71 9.24
N LYS A 65 8.69 15.44 10.09
CA LYS A 65 9.89 14.92 10.76
C LYS A 65 9.58 13.75 11.71
N PRO A 66 8.60 13.85 12.64
CA PRO A 66 8.29 12.73 13.54
C PRO A 66 7.82 11.48 12.78
N THR A 67 7.03 11.65 11.72
CA THR A 67 6.60 10.51 10.90
C THR A 67 7.78 9.89 10.14
N PHE A 68 8.73 10.70 9.66
CA PHE A 68 9.94 10.17 9.02
C PHE A 68 10.84 9.39 9.99
N GLU A 69 11.00 9.89 11.23
CA GLU A 69 11.73 9.18 12.29
C GLU A 69 11.06 7.83 12.58
N PHE A 70 9.75 7.82 12.79
CA PHE A 70 8.99 6.58 12.99
C PHE A 70 9.15 5.58 11.82
N LEU A 71 9.06 6.05 10.57
CA LEU A 71 9.23 5.18 9.40
C LEU A 71 10.68 4.66 9.30
N THR A 72 11.66 5.47 9.69
CA THR A 72 13.07 5.07 9.74
C THR A 72 13.28 3.97 10.78
N GLU A 73 12.73 4.12 11.98
CA GLU A 73 12.74 3.10 13.04
C GLU A 73 12.05 1.81 12.59
N LEU A 74 10.93 1.93 11.87
CA LEU A 74 10.23 0.79 11.27
C LEU A 74 11.06 0.09 10.18
N GLY A 75 12.12 0.72 9.65
CA GLY A 75 13.06 0.11 8.71
C GLY A 75 12.99 0.63 7.28
N PHE A 76 12.36 1.78 7.02
CA PHE A 76 12.38 2.46 5.72
C PHE A 76 13.74 3.13 5.45
N VAL A 77 14.79 2.32 5.38
CA VAL A 77 16.19 2.73 5.19
C VAL A 77 16.87 1.91 4.11
N GLY A 78 18.01 2.39 3.60
CA GLY A 78 18.82 1.67 2.62
C GLY A 78 18.01 1.24 1.39
N PRO A 79 17.95 -0.07 1.06
CA PRO A 79 17.15 -0.57 -0.07
C PRO A 79 15.63 -0.31 0.07
N ASN A 80 15.13 -0.15 1.29
CA ASN A 80 13.71 0.09 1.59
C ASN A 80 13.41 1.57 1.87
N LYS A 81 14.34 2.49 1.56
CA LYS A 81 14.15 3.91 1.81
C LYS A 81 12.88 4.44 1.15
N LEU A 82 12.35 5.54 1.69
CA LEU A 82 11.17 6.17 1.11
C LEU A 82 11.41 6.58 -0.36
N THR A 83 10.36 6.43 -1.15
CA THR A 83 10.33 6.80 -2.57
C THR A 83 9.15 7.71 -2.83
N SER A 84 9.03 8.24 -4.04
CA SER A 84 7.86 9.04 -4.43
C SER A 84 6.52 8.30 -4.32
N GLN A 85 6.53 6.97 -4.22
CA GLN A 85 5.33 6.17 -4.01
C GLN A 85 4.90 6.09 -2.54
N THR A 86 5.84 6.28 -1.61
CA THR A 86 5.61 6.11 -0.15
C THR A 86 5.66 7.44 0.62
N THR A 87 6.02 8.55 -0.02
CA THR A 87 6.04 9.90 0.59
C THR A 87 4.68 10.33 1.16
N LEU A 88 3.58 9.80 0.64
CA LEU A 88 2.25 10.03 1.22
C LEU A 88 2.14 9.56 2.68
N LEU A 89 2.99 8.64 3.13
CA LEU A 89 2.99 8.18 4.52
C LEU A 89 3.43 9.30 5.47
N LEU A 90 4.28 10.24 5.02
CA LEU A 90 4.80 11.35 5.83
C LEU A 90 3.72 12.29 6.35
N VAL A 91 2.60 12.41 5.61
CA VAL A 91 1.46 13.26 6.00
C VAL A 91 0.42 12.53 6.85
N SER A 92 0.71 11.28 7.23
CA SER A 92 -0.17 10.47 8.09
C SER A 92 0.27 10.57 9.54
N SER A 93 -0.69 10.69 10.45
CA SER A 93 -0.43 10.67 11.89
C SER A 93 0.12 9.32 12.33
N VAL A 94 1.23 9.32 13.06
CA VAL A 94 1.82 8.11 13.62
C VAL A 94 0.84 7.43 14.57
N GLU A 95 0.33 8.17 15.56
CA GLU A 95 -0.49 7.63 16.65
C GLU A 95 -1.89 7.24 16.23
N SER A 96 -2.54 8.04 15.37
CA SER A 96 -3.94 7.80 15.01
C SER A 96 -4.13 7.03 13.70
N THR A 97 -3.07 6.88 12.88
CA THR A 97 -3.20 6.29 11.54
C THR A 97 -2.21 5.16 11.26
N LEU A 98 -0.91 5.32 11.54
CA LEU A 98 0.10 4.33 11.16
C LEU A 98 0.19 3.19 12.19
N LYS A 99 0.40 3.52 13.47
CA LYS A 99 0.49 2.54 14.56
C LYS A 99 -0.75 1.66 14.67
N PRO A 100 -2.00 2.18 14.63
CA PRO A 100 -3.18 1.33 14.73
C PRO A 100 -3.28 0.24 13.65
N LYS A 101 -2.70 0.47 12.46
CA LYS A 101 -2.67 -0.55 11.39
C LYS A 101 -1.65 -1.65 11.66
N ILE A 102 -0.51 -1.29 12.25
CA ILE A 102 0.51 -2.24 12.70
C ILE A 102 -0.03 -3.04 13.88
N ASP A 103 -0.57 -2.35 14.89
CA ASP A 103 -1.13 -2.96 16.09
C ASP A 103 -2.29 -3.90 15.78
N TYR A 104 -3.13 -3.55 14.80
CA TYR A 104 -4.17 -4.45 14.32
C TYR A 104 -3.58 -5.75 13.75
N LEU A 105 -2.58 -5.67 12.87
CA LEU A 105 -1.96 -6.86 12.28
C LEU A 105 -1.25 -7.72 13.34
N VAL A 106 -0.58 -7.08 14.30
CA VAL A 106 0.02 -7.77 15.45
C VAL A 106 -1.05 -8.43 16.33
N GLY A 107 -2.16 -7.75 16.56
CA GLY A 107 -3.32 -8.24 17.32
C GLY A 107 -4.03 -9.45 16.70
N LEU A 108 -3.75 -9.77 15.43
CA LEU A 108 -4.17 -11.03 14.80
C LEU A 108 -3.30 -12.23 15.20
N GLY A 109 -2.20 -12.01 15.92
CA GLY A 109 -1.22 -13.03 16.27
C GLY A 109 -0.03 -13.11 15.30
N ILE A 110 0.18 -12.09 14.47
CA ILE A 110 1.38 -11.98 13.63
C ILE A 110 2.49 -11.32 14.46
N GLU A 111 3.70 -11.89 14.47
CA GLU A 111 4.83 -11.29 15.19
C GLU A 111 5.17 -9.90 14.63
N TYR A 112 5.64 -9.00 15.50
CA TYR A 112 5.95 -7.63 15.11
C TYR A 112 6.96 -7.56 13.95
N ASP A 113 8.02 -8.37 13.99
CA ASP A 113 9.02 -8.42 12.92
C ASP A 113 8.45 -8.94 11.60
N ASP A 114 7.49 -9.87 11.65
CA ASP A 114 6.76 -10.31 10.46
C ASP A 114 5.89 -9.18 9.89
N VAL A 115 5.15 -8.44 10.73
CA VAL A 115 4.36 -7.27 10.30
C VAL A 115 5.27 -6.20 9.71
N ARG A 116 6.40 -5.92 10.36
CA ARG A 116 7.41 -5.00 9.85
C ARG A 116 7.88 -5.41 8.46
N ASN A 117 8.26 -6.68 8.27
CA ASN A 117 8.68 -7.21 6.97
C ASN A 117 7.56 -7.19 5.92
N MET A 118 6.30 -7.38 6.32
CA MET A 118 5.14 -7.22 5.44
C MET A 118 5.00 -5.77 4.98
N VAL A 119 5.12 -4.80 5.88
CA VAL A 119 5.02 -3.36 5.58
C VAL A 119 6.14 -2.92 4.65
N LEU A 120 7.38 -3.36 4.88
CA LEU A 120 8.51 -3.00 4.00
C LEU A 120 8.33 -3.56 2.58
N ARG A 121 7.81 -4.78 2.43
CA ARG A 121 7.50 -5.37 1.10
C ARG A 121 6.23 -4.81 0.46
N SER A 122 5.31 -4.26 1.25
CA SER A 122 4.04 -3.72 0.78
C SER A 122 3.62 -2.49 1.61
N PRO A 123 4.25 -1.32 1.40
CA PRO A 123 3.97 -0.12 2.21
C PRO A 123 2.52 0.36 2.13
N GLY A 124 1.81 -0.02 1.07
CA GLY A 124 0.37 0.22 0.91
C GLY A 124 -0.48 -0.33 2.07
N LEU A 125 0.02 -1.29 2.84
CA LEU A 125 -0.63 -1.74 4.08
C LEU A 125 -0.94 -0.56 5.00
N LEU A 126 -0.01 0.38 5.17
CA LEU A 126 -0.20 1.57 5.99
C LEU A 126 -1.20 2.58 5.42
N THR A 127 -1.81 2.31 4.25
CA THR A 127 -2.82 3.18 3.62
C THR A 127 -4.23 2.61 3.68
N PHE A 128 -4.38 1.31 3.94
CA PHE A 128 -5.68 0.66 3.95
C PHE A 128 -6.40 0.85 5.29
N SER A 129 -7.74 0.97 5.23
CA SER A 129 -8.58 1.04 6.42
C SER A 129 -8.66 -0.33 7.10
N VAL A 130 -8.50 -0.37 8.43
CA VAL A 130 -8.70 -1.60 9.21
C VAL A 130 -10.13 -2.12 9.03
N GLU A 131 -11.12 -1.26 9.26
CA GLU A 131 -12.54 -1.64 9.27
C GLU A 131 -13.06 -1.94 7.85
N ASN A 132 -12.70 -1.11 6.87
CA ASN A 132 -13.27 -1.22 5.52
C ASN A 132 -12.43 -2.06 4.54
N ASN A 133 -11.21 -2.45 4.92
CA ASN A 133 -10.34 -3.27 4.06
C ASN A 133 -9.84 -4.52 4.77
N TYR A 134 -9.15 -4.39 5.91
CA TYR A 134 -8.53 -5.54 6.55
C TYR A 134 -9.55 -6.54 7.10
N ARG A 135 -10.46 -6.10 7.96
CA ARG A 135 -11.48 -6.97 8.58
C ARG A 135 -12.28 -7.78 7.55
N PRO A 136 -12.99 -7.16 6.57
CA PRO A 136 -13.84 -7.92 5.67
C PRO A 136 -13.05 -8.88 4.77
N LYS A 137 -11.80 -8.53 4.41
CA LYS A 137 -10.96 -9.41 3.58
C LYS A 137 -10.36 -10.57 4.36
N LEU A 138 -9.97 -10.36 5.61
CA LEU A 138 -9.50 -11.42 6.49
C LEU A 138 -10.63 -12.34 6.91
N GLU A 139 -11.81 -11.79 7.22
CA GLU A 139 -12.98 -12.59 7.53
C GLU A 139 -13.31 -13.55 6.39
N TYR A 140 -13.37 -13.04 5.15
CA TYR A 140 -13.57 -13.88 3.97
C TYR A 140 -12.45 -14.92 3.81
N PHE A 141 -11.20 -14.50 3.96
CA PHE A 141 -10.06 -15.38 3.76
C PHE A 141 -10.03 -16.54 4.75
N LEU A 142 -10.24 -16.25 6.03
CA LEU A 142 -10.15 -17.24 7.10
C LEU A 142 -11.41 -18.12 7.17
N LYS A 143 -12.61 -17.56 6.95
CA LYS A 143 -13.87 -18.29 7.10
C LYS A 143 -14.36 -18.98 5.83
N GLU A 144 -14.17 -18.36 4.67
CA GLU A 144 -14.70 -18.88 3.39
C GLU A 144 -13.63 -19.52 2.50
N MET A 145 -12.40 -19.01 2.52
CA MET A 145 -11.29 -19.58 1.71
C MET A 145 -10.47 -20.63 2.46
N ASN A 146 -10.79 -20.89 3.73
CA ASN A 146 -10.01 -21.75 4.64
C ASN A 146 -8.51 -21.40 4.68
N GLY A 147 -8.19 -20.11 4.48
CA GLY A 147 -6.84 -19.60 4.49
C GLY A 147 -6.27 -19.46 5.90
N ASN A 148 -4.96 -19.23 6.00
CA ASN A 148 -4.28 -19.02 7.27
C ASN A 148 -3.40 -17.75 7.25
N LEU A 149 -3.10 -17.20 8.43
CA LEU A 149 -2.33 -15.97 8.53
C LEU A 149 -0.94 -16.06 7.91
N ASP A 150 -0.31 -17.24 7.85
CA ASP A 150 1.01 -17.42 7.23
C ASP A 150 1.00 -17.12 5.73
N GLU A 151 -0.09 -17.44 5.02
CA GLU A 151 -0.28 -17.04 3.63
C GLU A 151 -0.39 -15.52 3.47
N ILE A 152 -1.08 -14.84 4.39
CA ILE A 152 -1.16 -13.37 4.41
C ILE A 152 0.21 -12.76 4.69
N LYS A 153 0.98 -13.35 5.61
CA LYS A 153 2.37 -12.94 5.87
C LYS A 153 3.21 -13.05 4.61
N ARG A 154 3.12 -14.16 3.87
CA ARG A 154 3.86 -14.36 2.63
C ARG A 154 3.39 -13.42 1.51
N PHE A 155 2.10 -13.12 1.46
CA PHE A 155 1.46 -12.33 0.40
C PHE A 155 0.63 -11.13 0.93
N PRO A 156 1.29 -10.09 1.49
CA PRO A 156 0.60 -8.93 2.05
C PRO A 156 -0.18 -8.12 1.00
N GLN A 157 0.17 -8.25 -0.28
CA GLN A 157 -0.54 -7.58 -1.37
C GLN A 157 -1.99 -8.08 -1.52
N TYR A 158 -2.39 -9.17 -0.84
CA TYR A 158 -3.79 -9.60 -0.73
C TYR A 158 -4.75 -8.43 -0.45
N PHE A 159 -4.37 -7.54 0.47
CA PHE A 159 -5.18 -6.38 0.85
C PHE A 159 -5.30 -5.29 -0.23
N SER A 160 -4.52 -5.34 -1.30
CA SER A 160 -4.62 -4.41 -2.43
C SER A 160 -5.70 -4.80 -3.44
N PHE A 161 -6.15 -6.06 -3.45
CA PHE A 161 -7.15 -6.53 -4.41
C PHE A 161 -8.57 -6.25 -3.93
N ASN A 162 -9.47 -5.95 -4.88
CA ASN A 162 -10.88 -5.74 -4.56
C ASN A 162 -11.53 -7.05 -4.05
N LEU A 163 -12.22 -6.98 -2.92
CA LEU A 163 -12.85 -8.13 -2.28
C LEU A 163 -13.87 -8.79 -3.20
N GLU A 164 -14.88 -8.05 -3.67
CA GLU A 164 -15.98 -8.60 -4.46
C GLU A 164 -15.54 -8.96 -5.89
N LYS A 165 -14.95 -7.99 -6.60
CA LYS A 165 -14.69 -8.10 -8.04
C LYS A 165 -13.53 -9.04 -8.38
N ARG A 166 -12.60 -9.27 -7.45
CA ARG A 166 -11.38 -10.07 -7.73
C ARG A 166 -11.26 -11.25 -6.78
N ILE A 167 -11.23 -11.04 -5.46
CA ILE A 167 -11.00 -12.12 -4.50
C ILE A 167 -12.17 -13.11 -4.51
N LYS A 168 -13.38 -12.68 -4.15
CA LYS A 168 -14.56 -13.56 -4.08
C LYS A 168 -14.90 -14.16 -5.44
N ARG A 169 -14.89 -13.35 -6.50
CA ARG A 169 -15.17 -13.82 -7.86
C ARG A 169 -14.24 -14.97 -8.27
N ARG A 170 -12.92 -14.80 -8.12
CA ARG A 170 -11.94 -15.82 -8.52
C ARG A 170 -11.98 -17.04 -7.61
N HIS A 171 -12.15 -16.85 -6.30
CA HIS A 171 -12.31 -17.95 -5.35
C HIS A 171 -13.53 -18.83 -5.68
N ARG A 172 -14.71 -18.24 -5.92
CA ARG A 172 -15.94 -18.98 -6.29
C ARG A 172 -15.75 -19.79 -7.57
N LEU A 173 -15.16 -19.19 -8.61
CA LEU A 173 -14.87 -19.89 -9.87
C LEU A 173 -13.92 -21.08 -9.66
N LEU A 174 -12.91 -20.95 -8.80
CA LEU A 174 -12.00 -22.06 -8.47
C LEU A 174 -12.73 -23.17 -7.71
N MET A 175 -13.57 -22.81 -6.74
CA MET A 175 -14.38 -23.74 -5.94
C MET A 175 -15.38 -24.53 -6.78
N GLU A 176 -16.07 -23.89 -7.72
CA GLU A 176 -17.00 -24.55 -8.67
C GLU A 176 -16.32 -25.68 -9.46
N HIS A 177 -15.00 -25.56 -9.68
CA HIS A 177 -14.22 -26.53 -10.42
C HIS A 177 -13.35 -27.42 -9.51
N GLY A 178 -13.39 -27.24 -8.18
CA GLY A 178 -12.55 -27.99 -7.23
C GLY A 178 -11.05 -27.71 -7.38
N ILE A 179 -10.67 -26.51 -7.84
CA ILE A 179 -9.27 -26.14 -8.09
C ILE A 179 -8.70 -25.39 -6.90
N LEU A 180 -7.53 -25.82 -6.44
CA LEU A 180 -6.71 -25.05 -5.50
C LEU A 180 -5.64 -24.27 -6.25
N MET A 181 -5.48 -23.00 -5.89
CA MET A 181 -4.52 -22.08 -6.50
C MET A 181 -3.93 -21.15 -5.44
N PRO A 182 -2.60 -21.00 -5.36
CA PRO A 182 -1.96 -20.06 -4.46
C PRO A 182 -2.44 -18.61 -4.69
N LEU A 183 -2.53 -17.81 -3.63
CA LEU A 183 -2.98 -16.42 -3.72
C LEU A 183 -2.24 -15.56 -4.76
N PRO A 184 -0.90 -15.64 -4.91
CA PRO A 184 -0.20 -14.85 -5.91
C PRO A 184 -0.67 -15.17 -7.35
N ASP A 185 -0.83 -16.44 -7.67
CA ASP A 185 -1.27 -16.91 -9.00
C ASP A 185 -2.74 -16.53 -9.21
N MET A 186 -3.56 -16.71 -8.18
CA MET A 186 -4.97 -16.35 -8.21
C MET A 186 -5.18 -14.84 -8.38
N LEU A 187 -4.34 -13.99 -7.79
CA LEU A 187 -4.66 -12.57 -7.62
C LEU A 187 -3.77 -11.61 -8.40
N LYS A 188 -2.50 -11.90 -8.68
CA LYS A 188 -1.63 -10.94 -9.39
C LYS A 188 -1.93 -10.85 -10.88
N VAL A 189 -2.25 -11.99 -11.50
CA VAL A 189 -2.41 -12.12 -12.94
C VAL A 189 -3.62 -11.37 -13.48
N SER A 190 -3.58 -10.98 -14.75
CA SER A 190 -4.70 -10.32 -15.44
C SER A 190 -5.96 -11.20 -15.48
N ASP A 191 -7.11 -10.64 -15.83
CA ASP A 191 -8.34 -11.45 -15.97
C ASP A 191 -8.23 -12.48 -17.09
N GLY A 192 -7.60 -12.13 -18.21
CA GLY A 192 -7.35 -13.06 -19.31
C GLY A 192 -6.42 -14.20 -18.89
N GLU A 193 -5.30 -13.87 -18.27
CA GLU A 193 -4.32 -14.86 -17.80
C GLU A 193 -4.91 -15.79 -16.72
N PHE A 194 -5.71 -15.25 -15.79
CA PHE A 194 -6.44 -16.08 -14.82
C PHE A 194 -7.36 -17.10 -15.50
N ASN A 195 -8.09 -16.68 -16.54
CA ASN A 195 -9.00 -17.57 -17.26
C ASN A 195 -8.25 -18.68 -18.01
N VAL A 196 -7.09 -18.35 -18.60
CA VAL A 196 -6.22 -19.35 -19.24
C VAL A 196 -5.75 -20.39 -18.21
N GLN A 197 -5.20 -19.94 -17.08
CA GLN A 197 -4.74 -20.84 -16.01
C GLN A 197 -5.87 -21.71 -15.44
N LEU A 198 -7.08 -21.15 -15.32
CA LEU A 198 -8.26 -21.89 -14.90
C LEU A 198 -8.60 -23.01 -15.90
N LEU A 199 -8.64 -22.70 -17.20
CA LEU A 199 -8.91 -23.69 -18.25
C LEU A 199 -7.85 -24.79 -18.30
N GLU A 200 -6.58 -24.44 -18.22
CA GLU A 200 -5.47 -25.40 -18.21
C GLU A 200 -5.59 -26.37 -17.03
N LYS A 201 -5.82 -25.86 -15.81
CA LYS A 201 -6.01 -26.71 -14.62
C LYS A 201 -7.25 -27.58 -14.72
N ARG A 202 -8.34 -27.09 -15.35
CA ARG A 202 -9.54 -27.90 -15.60
C ARG A 202 -9.24 -29.07 -16.55
N LEU A 203 -8.53 -28.83 -17.65
CA LEU A 203 -8.15 -29.87 -18.61
C LEU A 203 -7.29 -30.94 -17.93
N GLN A 204 -6.28 -30.54 -17.16
CA GLN A 204 -5.41 -31.46 -16.43
C GLN A 204 -6.18 -32.35 -15.44
N MET A 205 -7.23 -31.85 -14.79
CA MET A 205 -8.06 -32.66 -13.90
C MET A 205 -8.95 -33.64 -14.64
N VAL A 206 -9.43 -33.29 -15.83
CA VAL A 206 -10.20 -34.22 -16.68
C VAL A 206 -9.29 -35.33 -17.19
N GLU A 207 -8.09 -35.01 -17.68
CA GLU A 207 -7.10 -35.99 -18.12
C GLU A 207 -6.73 -36.97 -17.00
N LYS A 208 -6.52 -36.47 -15.77
CA LYS A 208 -6.24 -37.31 -14.59
C LYS A 208 -7.40 -38.22 -14.16
N ARG A 209 -8.64 -37.94 -14.57
CA ARG A 209 -9.81 -38.79 -14.27
C ARG A 209 -10.04 -39.88 -15.31
N LEU A 210 -9.40 -39.77 -16.48
CA LEU A 210 -9.51 -40.72 -17.58
C LEU A 210 -8.38 -41.77 -17.58
N LEU A 211 -7.43 -41.64 -16.66
CA LEU A 211 -6.34 -42.58 -16.36
C LEU A 211 -6.60 -43.28 -15.02
#